data_AF-A0A9D7P8A3-F1
#
_entry.id   AF-A0A9D7P8A3-F1
#
_cell.length_a   1.000
_cell.length_b   1.000
_cell.length_c   1.000
_cell.angle_alpha   90.00
_cell.angle_beta   90.00
_cell.angle_gamma   90.00
#
_symmetry.space_group_name_H-M   'P 1'
#
loop_
_entity.id
_entity.type
_entity.pdbx_description
1 polymer ?
#
loop_
_entity_poly.entity_id
_entity_poly.type
_entity_poly.pdbx_seq_one_letter_code
_entity_poly.pdbx_strand_id
1 'polypeptide(L)'
;MGGSIARSRSLNEVLSQTTFDELFGISGPGGLFKPGASGGKVTTFTQFKSSTNAYNTDYKNFAPSLGVAWSPNFKNSLGKFIFGQGGQTVFRGGYSIAYNREGMNVFQSIYASNPGLTIDASRNLTLNNLGTLPILFRNKNQLAQPAFPTTPIYPNEGLITNSANAFNPNLKIGYVQSWSFCIQ
;
A
#
# COMPACT_ATOMS: atom_id res chain seq x y z
N MET A 1 -5.34 21.38 -15.88
CA MET A 1 -5.03 20.94 -14.50
C MET A 1 -4.50 19.52 -14.57
N GLY A 2 -3.19 19.34 -14.38
CA GLY A 2 -2.54 18.02 -14.47
C GLY A 2 -2.83 17.19 -13.23
N GLY A 3 -3.60 16.12 -13.37
CA GLY A 3 -3.80 15.13 -12.32
C GLY A 3 -2.47 14.46 -11.98
N SER A 4 -1.96 14.70 -10.78
CA SER A 4 -0.75 14.04 -10.26
C SER A 4 -1.05 12.56 -10.07
N ILE A 5 -0.62 11.72 -11.02
CA ILE A 5 -0.62 10.26 -10.90
C ILE A 5 0.28 9.88 -9.73
N ALA A 6 -0.29 9.37 -8.64
CA ALA A 6 0.47 8.92 -7.49
C ALA A 6 1.23 7.64 -7.85
N ARG A 7 2.57 7.70 -7.87
CA ARG A 7 3.46 6.55 -8.03
C ARG A 7 4.24 6.37 -6.74
N SER A 8 4.16 5.17 -6.15
CA SER A 8 5.05 4.80 -5.06
C SER A 8 6.29 4.11 -5.64
N ARG A 9 7.45 4.74 -5.49
CA ARG A 9 8.76 4.24 -5.95
C ARG A 9 9.78 4.36 -4.84
N SER A 10 10.70 3.43 -4.76
CA SER A 10 11.78 3.45 -3.78
C SER A 10 12.93 4.29 -4.31
N LEU A 11 13.42 5.22 -3.49
CA LEU A 11 14.57 6.08 -3.82
C LEU A 11 15.90 5.47 -3.36
N ASN A 12 15.86 4.51 -2.43
CA ASN A 12 17.06 3.97 -1.77
C ASN A 12 17.26 2.46 -2.00
N GLU A 13 16.35 1.79 -2.71
CA GLU A 13 16.45 0.35 -3.12
C GLU A 13 16.76 -0.65 -1.98
N VAL A 14 16.53 -0.27 -0.72
CA VAL A 14 16.82 -1.11 0.47
C VAL A 14 15.67 -2.06 0.82
N LEU A 15 14.48 -1.80 0.28
CA LEU A 15 13.28 -2.59 0.58
C LEU A 15 13.22 -3.84 -0.27
N SER A 16 12.57 -4.88 0.25
CA SER A 16 12.25 -6.08 -0.49
C SER A 16 10.73 -6.18 -0.75
N GLN A 17 10.38 -6.86 -1.83
CA GLN A 17 9.01 -7.15 -2.23
C GLN A 17 8.84 -8.64 -2.51
N THR A 18 7.62 -9.10 -2.30
CA THR A 18 7.13 -10.39 -2.81
C THR A 18 5.86 -10.13 -3.63
N THR A 19 5.45 -11.10 -4.43
CA THR A 19 4.21 -10.99 -5.23
C THR A 19 2.98 -11.32 -4.38
N PHE A 20 1.82 -10.82 -4.79
CA PHE A 20 0.57 -11.11 -4.07
C PHE A 20 0.25 -12.61 -4.02
N ASP A 21 0.57 -13.36 -5.08
CA ASP A 21 0.34 -14.81 -5.13
C ASP A 21 1.28 -15.59 -4.21
N GLU A 22 2.49 -15.07 -3.98
CA GLU A 22 3.47 -15.66 -3.06
C GLU A 22 3.09 -15.50 -1.59
N LEU A 23 2.13 -14.63 -1.25
CA LEU A 23 1.56 -14.56 0.10
C LEU A 23 0.89 -15.87 0.51
N PHE A 24 0.45 -16.68 -0.45
CA PHE A 24 -0.20 -17.96 -0.21
C PHE A 24 0.79 -19.14 -0.14
N GLY A 25 2.09 -18.87 -0.31
CA GLY A 25 3.15 -19.86 -0.27
C GLY A 25 2.90 -21.04 -1.21
N ILE A 26 3.30 -22.25 -0.77
CA ILE A 26 3.15 -23.48 -1.56
C ILE A 26 1.70 -23.83 -1.88
N SER A 27 0.75 -23.35 -1.08
CA SER A 27 -0.67 -23.63 -1.28
C SER A 27 -1.21 -22.93 -2.54
N GLY A 28 -0.64 -21.75 -2.85
CA GLY A 28 -1.09 -20.88 -3.94
C GLY A 28 -2.43 -20.18 -3.66
N PRO A 29 -2.79 -19.20 -4.50
CA PRO A 29 -4.05 -18.47 -4.36
C PRO A 29 -5.27 -19.39 -4.29
N GLY A 30 -6.09 -19.24 -3.24
CA GLY A 30 -7.28 -20.07 -3.03
C GLY A 30 -7.02 -21.52 -2.59
N GLY A 31 -5.76 -21.88 -2.34
CA GLY A 31 -5.33 -23.18 -1.80
C GLY A 31 -5.20 -23.21 -0.28
N LEU A 32 -5.27 -22.06 0.41
CA LEU A 32 -5.20 -22.01 1.87
C LEU A 32 -6.28 -22.89 2.50
N PHE A 33 -5.87 -23.68 3.50
CA PHE A 33 -6.72 -24.61 4.26
C PHE A 33 -7.34 -25.74 3.43
N LYS A 34 -6.80 -26.01 2.22
CA LYS A 34 -7.15 -27.19 1.43
C LYS A 34 -6.04 -28.23 1.55
N PRO A 35 -6.30 -29.41 2.16
CA PRO A 35 -5.31 -30.47 2.25
C PRO A 35 -4.78 -30.86 0.86
N GLY A 36 -3.46 -30.95 0.70
CA GLY A 36 -2.80 -31.36 -0.54
C GLY A 36 -2.66 -30.27 -1.61
N ALA A 37 -3.08 -29.03 -1.36
CA ALA A 37 -2.87 -27.92 -2.29
C ALA A 37 -1.36 -27.61 -2.45
N SER A 38 -0.88 -27.66 -3.69
CA SER A 38 0.51 -27.39 -4.08
C SER A 38 0.61 -26.47 -5.29
N GLY A 39 -0.45 -25.71 -5.57
CA GLY A 39 -0.54 -24.85 -6.76
C GLY A 39 0.28 -23.55 -6.67
N GLY A 40 1.00 -23.33 -5.57
CA GLY A 40 1.84 -22.16 -5.36
C GLY A 40 3.33 -22.48 -5.36
N LYS A 41 4.12 -21.57 -4.78
CA LYS A 41 5.56 -21.70 -4.63
C LYS A 41 6.02 -21.11 -3.31
N VAL A 42 7.21 -21.48 -2.86
CA VAL A 42 7.82 -20.87 -1.67
C VAL A 42 7.87 -19.35 -1.86
N THR A 43 7.49 -18.61 -0.83
CA THR A 43 7.52 -17.14 -0.84
C THR A 43 8.96 -16.66 -1.00
N THR A 44 9.22 -15.88 -2.05
CA THR A 44 10.53 -15.33 -2.35
C THR A 44 10.49 -13.81 -2.25
N PHE A 45 11.56 -13.24 -1.73
CA PHE A 45 11.73 -11.80 -1.62
C PHE A 45 12.75 -11.34 -2.65
N THR A 46 12.38 -10.33 -3.43
CA THR A 46 13.22 -9.69 -4.43
C THR A 46 13.42 -8.23 -4.04
N GLN A 47 14.52 -7.63 -4.51
CA GLN A 47 14.75 -6.22 -4.26
C GLN A 47 13.66 -5.35 -4.89
N PHE A 48 13.09 -4.43 -4.11
CA PHE A 48 12.15 -3.43 -4.62
C PHE A 48 12.92 -2.27 -5.27
N LYS A 49 13.06 -2.35 -6.59
CA LYS A 49 13.81 -1.38 -7.40
C LYS A 49 13.02 -0.09 -7.61
N SER A 50 13.74 1.01 -7.79
CA SER A 50 13.17 2.34 -8.09
C SER A 50 12.28 2.37 -9.35
N SER A 51 12.54 1.49 -10.31
CA SER A 51 11.76 1.34 -11.55
C SER A 51 10.46 0.57 -11.40
N THR A 52 10.26 -0.13 -10.28
CA THR A 52 9.09 -0.98 -10.06
C THR A 52 8.00 -0.21 -9.31
N ASN A 53 6.75 -0.35 -9.74
CA ASN A 53 5.62 0.18 -9.00
C ASN A 53 5.08 -0.90 -8.05
N ALA A 54 4.63 -0.48 -6.86
CA ALA A 54 4.07 -1.37 -5.84
C ALA A 54 2.78 -2.08 -6.27
N TYR A 55 1.96 -1.38 -7.07
CA TYR A 55 0.68 -1.83 -7.61
C TYR A 55 0.46 -1.17 -8.97
N ASN A 56 -0.51 -1.67 -9.74
CA ASN A 56 -0.81 -1.11 -11.06
C ASN A 56 -1.27 0.34 -10.94
N THR A 57 -0.74 1.21 -11.79
CA THR A 57 -1.18 2.60 -11.83
C THR A 57 -2.63 2.66 -12.30
N ASP A 58 -3.52 3.17 -11.45
CA ASP A 58 -4.91 3.40 -11.82
C ASP A 58 -5.06 4.74 -12.55
N TYR A 59 -5.33 4.66 -13.85
CA TYR A 59 -5.56 5.81 -14.72
C TYR A 59 -7.04 6.23 -14.78
N LYS A 60 -7.96 5.52 -14.11
CA LYS A 60 -9.41 5.73 -14.19
C LYS A 60 -9.96 6.70 -13.14
N ASN A 61 -9.09 7.47 -12.49
CA ASN A 61 -9.44 8.40 -11.43
C ASN A 61 -9.97 9.75 -11.96
N PHE A 62 -11.08 9.72 -12.70
CA PHE A 62 -11.74 10.92 -13.21
C PHE A 62 -12.57 11.61 -12.12
N ALA A 63 -12.21 12.85 -11.79
CA ALA A 63 -12.74 13.59 -10.64
C ALA A 63 -13.57 14.81 -11.09
N PRO A 64 -14.81 14.64 -11.58
CA PRO A 64 -15.62 15.75 -12.03
C PRO A 64 -16.10 16.63 -10.86
N SER A 65 -16.33 17.90 -11.15
CA SER A 65 -17.00 18.84 -10.27
C SER A 65 -17.99 19.65 -11.09
N LEU A 66 -19.26 19.64 -10.69
CA LEU A 66 -20.38 20.28 -11.39
C LEU A 66 -21.20 21.08 -10.38
N GLY A 67 -21.57 22.31 -10.77
CA GLY A 67 -22.42 23.18 -9.97
C GLY A 67 -23.49 23.83 -10.84
N VAL A 68 -24.70 23.92 -10.33
CA VAL A 68 -25.83 24.59 -10.96
C VAL A 68 -26.43 25.60 -9.99
N ALA A 69 -26.76 26.77 -10.51
CA ALA A 69 -27.55 27.78 -9.83
C ALA A 69 -28.73 28.16 -10.74
N TRP A 70 -29.94 28.10 -10.19
CA TRP A 70 -31.16 28.41 -10.92
C TRP A 70 -32.07 29.31 -10.09
N SER A 71 -32.53 30.41 -10.70
CA SER A 71 -33.56 31.25 -10.13
C SER A 71 -34.84 31.12 -10.96
N PRO A 72 -35.91 30.54 -10.42
CA PRO A 72 -37.18 30.46 -11.11
C PRO A 72 -37.81 31.84 -11.29
N ASN A 73 -38.56 32.01 -12.37
CA ASN A 73 -39.49 33.13 -12.53
C ASN A 73 -40.90 32.58 -12.78
N PHE A 74 -41.67 32.43 -11.71
CA PHE A 74 -43.04 31.92 -11.79
C PHE A 74 -44.02 33.01 -12.23
N LYS A 75 -44.84 32.71 -13.25
CA LYS A 75 -45.84 33.65 -13.78
C LYS A 75 -47.22 33.51 -13.11
N ASN A 76 -47.50 32.40 -12.44
CA ASN A 76 -48.76 32.12 -11.74
C ASN A 76 -48.77 32.68 -10.30
N SER A 77 -49.95 33.02 -9.79
CA SER A 77 -50.12 33.66 -8.47
C SER A 77 -49.64 32.78 -7.31
N LEU A 78 -49.84 31.46 -7.40
CA LEU A 78 -49.39 30.49 -6.38
C LEU A 78 -47.85 30.38 -6.34
N GLY A 79 -47.19 30.32 -7.50
CA GLY A 79 -45.73 30.23 -7.57
C GLY A 79 -45.04 31.49 -7.08
N LYS A 80 -45.64 32.67 -7.35
CA LYS A 80 -45.18 33.96 -6.80
C LYS A 80 -45.37 34.07 -5.28
N PHE A 81 -46.39 33.43 -4.72
CA PHE A 81 -46.64 33.42 -3.27
C PHE A 81 -45.59 32.57 -2.52
N ILE A 82 -45.21 31.40 -3.08
CA ILE A 82 -44.31 30.46 -2.41
C ILE A 82 -42.82 30.80 -2.64
N PHE A 83 -42.44 31.22 -3.84
CA PHE A 83 -41.04 31.39 -4.26
C PHE A 83 -40.70 32.83 -4.68
N GLY A 84 -41.59 33.79 -4.38
CA GLY A 84 -41.40 35.19 -4.72
C GLY A 84 -41.50 35.50 -6.22
N GLN A 85 -41.26 36.77 -6.56
CA GLN A 85 -41.12 37.19 -7.96
C GLN A 85 -39.73 36.80 -8.51
N GLY A 86 -39.58 36.77 -9.84
CA GLY A 86 -38.34 36.35 -10.49
C GLY A 86 -37.08 36.97 -9.86
N GLY A 87 -36.13 36.12 -9.45
CA GLY A 87 -34.89 36.54 -8.78
C GLY A 87 -34.91 36.49 -7.26
N GLN A 88 -36.06 36.32 -6.60
CA GLN A 88 -36.17 36.34 -5.13
C GLN A 88 -35.83 35.00 -4.46
N THR A 89 -35.95 33.89 -5.18
CA THR A 89 -35.50 32.58 -4.72
C THR A 89 -34.42 32.05 -5.66
N VAL A 90 -33.36 31.47 -5.10
CA VAL A 90 -32.26 30.82 -5.83
C VAL A 90 -32.02 29.43 -5.30
N PHE A 91 -32.14 28.44 -6.18
CA PHE A 91 -31.72 27.07 -5.93
C PHE A 91 -30.27 26.89 -6.37
N ARG A 92 -29.45 26.31 -5.51
CA ARG A 92 -28.06 25.95 -5.81
C ARG A 92 -27.84 24.49 -5.51
N GLY A 93 -27.17 23.80 -6.41
CA GLY A 93 -26.77 22.41 -6.28
C GLY A 93 -25.33 22.21 -6.71
N GLY A 94 -24.61 21.33 -6.02
CA GLY A 94 -23.24 20.97 -6.37
C GLY A 94 -23.01 19.46 -6.23
N TYR A 95 -22.18 18.92 -7.12
CA TYR A 95 -21.67 17.56 -7.06
C TYR A 95 -20.18 17.55 -7.38
N SER A 96 -19.38 16.83 -6.59
CA SER A 96 -17.98 16.61 -6.90
C SER A 96 -17.49 15.24 -6.44
N ILE A 97 -16.48 14.73 -7.15
CA ILE A 97 -15.71 13.54 -6.77
C ILE A 97 -14.28 13.97 -6.44
N ALA A 98 -13.73 13.47 -5.33
CA ALA A 98 -12.33 13.64 -4.96
C ALA A 98 -11.71 12.29 -4.60
N TYR A 99 -10.47 12.04 -5.03
CA TYR A 99 -9.76 10.80 -4.74
C TYR A 99 -8.74 10.99 -3.62
N ASN A 100 -8.60 9.98 -2.77
CA ASN A 100 -7.60 9.96 -1.72
C ASN A 100 -6.23 9.61 -2.31
N ARG A 101 -5.21 10.37 -1.89
CA ARG A 101 -3.81 10.03 -2.15
C ARG A 101 -3.22 9.49 -0.87
N GLU A 102 -2.97 8.18 -0.85
CA GLU A 102 -2.31 7.54 0.30
C GLU A 102 -0.89 8.06 0.49
N GLY A 103 -0.50 8.19 1.75
CA GLY A 103 0.83 8.63 2.13
C GLY A 103 1.89 7.56 1.86
N MET A 104 3.13 7.99 1.67
CA MET A 104 4.29 7.10 1.50
C MET A 104 4.57 6.25 2.76
N ASN A 105 4.07 6.69 3.92
CA ASN A 105 4.17 5.95 5.17
C ASN A 105 3.51 4.57 5.10
N VAL A 106 2.37 4.44 4.42
CA VAL A 106 1.69 3.14 4.26
C VAL A 106 2.57 2.20 3.44
N PHE A 107 3.13 2.71 2.34
CA PHE A 107 4.06 1.97 1.51
C PHE A 107 5.30 1.48 2.28
N GLN A 108 5.94 2.39 3.01
CA GLN A 108 7.11 2.07 3.83
C GLN A 108 6.76 1.05 4.91
N SER A 109 5.63 1.20 5.60
CA SER A 109 5.22 0.27 6.66
C SER A 109 5.06 -1.17 6.15
N ILE A 110 4.44 -1.35 4.98
CA ILE A 110 4.20 -2.68 4.38
C ILE A 110 5.50 -3.33 3.92
N TYR A 111 6.34 -2.64 3.15
CA TYR A 111 7.56 -3.26 2.61
C TYR A 111 8.76 -3.23 3.55
N ALA A 112 8.83 -2.31 4.52
CA ALA A 112 9.88 -2.37 5.55
C ALA A 112 9.67 -3.53 6.53
N SER A 113 8.45 -4.09 6.58
CA SER A 113 8.13 -5.29 7.34
C SER A 113 8.52 -6.60 6.63
N ASN A 114 8.98 -6.52 5.37
CA ASN A 114 9.55 -7.67 4.68
C ASN A 114 11.03 -7.89 5.08
N PRO A 115 11.53 -9.14 5.07
CA PRO A 115 12.92 -9.44 5.38
C PRO A 115 13.89 -8.82 4.38
N GLY A 116 15.09 -8.47 4.85
CA GLY A 116 16.19 -7.94 4.04
C GLY A 116 16.64 -6.52 4.41
N LEU A 117 15.88 -5.80 5.22
CA LEU A 117 16.29 -4.49 5.76
C LEU A 117 17.30 -4.62 6.91
N THR A 118 17.19 -5.68 7.71
CA THR A 118 18.04 -5.97 8.85
C THR A 118 18.67 -7.35 8.72
N ILE A 119 19.89 -7.50 9.23
CA ILE A 119 20.59 -8.77 9.31
C ILE A 119 20.89 -9.01 10.78
N ASP A 120 20.41 -10.14 11.30
CA ASP A 120 20.73 -10.57 12.66
C ASP A 120 22.05 -11.36 12.66
N ALA A 121 23.04 -10.85 13.41
CA ALA A 121 24.35 -11.48 13.58
C ALA A 121 24.48 -12.18 14.96
N SER A 122 23.35 -12.58 15.56
CA SER A 122 23.31 -13.23 16.87
C SER A 122 24.11 -14.53 16.92
N ARG A 123 24.80 -14.75 18.04
CA ARG A 123 25.52 -15.98 18.37
C ARG A 123 24.81 -16.69 19.51
N ASN A 124 24.33 -17.92 19.30
CA ASN A 124 23.74 -18.72 20.38
C ASN A 124 23.89 -20.23 20.13
N LEU A 125 23.66 -21.02 21.18
CA LEU A 125 23.84 -22.47 21.14
C LEU A 125 22.86 -23.14 20.16
N THR A 126 21.62 -22.65 20.11
CA THR A 126 20.56 -23.15 19.24
C THR A 126 20.89 -22.98 17.75
N LEU A 127 21.55 -21.87 17.39
CA LEU A 127 22.03 -21.60 16.02
C LEU A 127 23.31 -22.38 15.68
N ASN A 128 23.88 -23.13 16.64
CA ASN A 128 25.14 -23.88 16.51
C ASN A 128 26.29 -23.06 15.91
N ASN A 129 26.27 -21.73 16.12
CA ASN A 129 27.22 -20.81 15.51
C ASN A 129 28.25 -20.30 16.53
N LEU A 130 28.27 -20.84 17.75
CA LEU A 130 29.23 -20.48 18.81
C LEU A 130 30.65 -20.98 18.56
N GLY A 131 30.85 -21.97 17.68
CA GLY A 131 32.14 -22.65 17.48
C GLY A 131 32.42 -23.66 18.59
N THR A 132 33.71 -23.98 18.83
CA THR A 132 34.11 -24.93 19.87
C THR A 132 33.87 -24.37 21.27
N LEU A 133 33.08 -25.09 22.06
CA LEU A 133 32.80 -24.77 23.46
C LEU A 133 33.87 -25.39 24.39
N PRO A 134 34.15 -24.80 25.57
CA PRO A 134 33.56 -23.57 26.12
C PRO A 134 34.14 -22.29 25.48
N ILE A 135 33.32 -21.23 25.39
CA ILE A 135 33.81 -19.92 24.98
C ILE A 135 34.56 -19.29 26.15
N LEU A 136 35.83 -19.00 25.95
CA LEU A 136 36.70 -18.39 26.96
C LEU A 136 36.87 -16.90 26.66
N PHE A 137 36.59 -16.01 27.62
CA PHE A 137 36.73 -14.55 27.42
C PHE A 137 38.16 -14.09 27.06
N ARG A 138 39.17 -14.91 27.38
CA ARG A 138 40.56 -14.67 26.96
C ARG A 138 40.77 -14.83 25.45
N ASN A 139 39.93 -15.60 24.76
CA ASN A 139 40.02 -15.80 23.33
C ASN A 139 39.14 -14.79 22.58
N LYS A 140 39.64 -13.56 22.43
CA LYS A 140 38.91 -12.45 21.80
C LYS A 140 38.43 -12.77 20.38
N ASN A 141 39.12 -13.64 19.65
CA ASN A 141 38.74 -14.05 18.29
C ASN A 141 37.43 -14.85 18.27
N GLN A 142 37.08 -15.54 19.36
CA GLN A 142 35.81 -16.26 19.48
C GLN A 142 34.64 -15.35 19.88
N LEU A 143 34.94 -14.15 20.39
CA LEU A 143 33.97 -13.14 20.84
C LEU A 143 33.54 -12.17 19.72
N ALA A 144 34.21 -12.20 18.56
CA ALA A 144 33.83 -11.36 17.43
C ALA A 144 32.44 -11.76 16.89
N GLN A 145 31.73 -10.80 16.31
CA GLN A 145 30.50 -11.10 15.56
C GLN A 145 30.83 -12.07 14.41
N PRO A 146 29.95 -13.02 14.09
CA PRO A 146 30.14 -13.89 12.94
C PRO A 146 30.13 -13.04 11.67
N ALA A 147 30.85 -13.50 10.64
CA ALA A 147 30.82 -12.84 9.34
C ALA A 147 29.39 -12.86 8.80
N PHE A 148 28.89 -11.69 8.40
CA PHE A 148 27.58 -11.53 7.78
C PHE A 148 27.74 -10.83 6.43
N PRO A 149 26.84 -11.08 5.48
CA PRO A 149 26.86 -10.36 4.20
C PRO A 149 26.58 -8.87 4.44
N THR A 150 27.46 -8.00 3.96
CA THR A 150 27.30 -6.53 4.11
C THR A 150 26.26 -5.94 3.18
N THR A 151 25.76 -6.74 2.23
CA THR A 151 24.69 -6.38 1.30
C THR A 151 23.66 -7.51 1.28
N PRO A 152 22.35 -7.20 1.29
CA PRO A 152 21.31 -8.22 1.12
C PRO A 152 21.49 -8.99 -0.19
N ILE A 153 21.30 -10.31 -0.13
CA ILE A 153 21.34 -11.18 -1.31
C ILE A 153 19.89 -11.44 -1.72
N TYR A 154 19.56 -11.10 -2.96
CA TYR A 154 18.25 -11.34 -3.55
C TYR A 154 18.37 -12.20 -4.83
N PRO A 155 17.37 -13.06 -5.14
CA PRO A 155 16.21 -13.36 -4.32
C PRO A 155 16.57 -14.20 -3.08
N ASN A 156 15.85 -14.00 -1.98
CA ASN A 156 15.96 -14.84 -0.79
C ASN A 156 14.62 -15.53 -0.49
N GLU A 157 14.67 -16.79 -0.07
CA GLU A 157 13.49 -17.51 0.38
C GLU A 157 13.06 -17.02 1.77
N GLY A 158 11.75 -16.89 1.98
CA GLY A 158 11.19 -16.54 3.26
C GLY A 158 11.30 -17.69 4.26
N LEU A 159 11.70 -17.39 5.49
CA LEU A 159 11.62 -18.34 6.61
C LEU A 159 10.20 -18.38 7.16
N ILE A 160 9.85 -19.47 7.84
CA ILE A 160 8.53 -19.64 8.50
C ILE A 160 8.25 -18.57 9.57
N THR A 161 9.28 -17.89 10.06
CA THR A 161 9.19 -16.81 11.05
C THR A 161 9.09 -15.42 10.41
N ASN A 162 9.26 -15.31 9.09
CA ASN A 162 9.17 -14.03 8.40
C ASN A 162 7.72 -13.69 8.08
N SER A 163 7.40 -12.41 8.22
CA SER A 163 6.19 -11.84 7.63
C SER A 163 6.38 -11.59 6.15
N ALA A 164 5.39 -11.96 5.34
CA ALA A 164 5.35 -11.67 3.91
C ALA A 164 4.25 -10.64 3.65
N ASN A 165 4.61 -9.52 3.03
CA ASN A 165 3.69 -8.42 2.75
C ASN A 165 3.80 -7.98 1.29
N ALA A 166 2.66 -7.91 0.62
CA ALA A 166 2.56 -7.45 -0.77
C ALA A 166 1.30 -6.59 -0.95
N PHE A 167 1.36 -5.66 -1.91
CA PHE A 167 0.16 -4.94 -2.33
C PHE A 167 -0.65 -5.77 -3.30
N ASN A 168 -1.98 -5.64 -3.23
CA ASN A 168 -2.84 -6.17 -4.28
C ASN A 168 -2.49 -5.45 -5.59
N PRO A 169 -2.17 -6.17 -6.69
CA PRO A 169 -1.82 -5.53 -7.96
C PRO A 169 -2.95 -4.66 -8.51
N ASN A 170 -4.20 -4.95 -8.17
CA ASN A 170 -5.40 -4.23 -8.58
C ASN A 170 -5.95 -3.33 -7.47
N LEU A 171 -5.09 -2.83 -6.57
CA LEU A 171 -5.48 -1.89 -5.53
C LEU A 171 -6.14 -0.65 -6.13
N LYS A 172 -7.34 -0.31 -5.64
CA LYS A 172 -8.07 0.89 -6.01
C LYS A 172 -8.01 1.90 -4.87
N ILE A 173 -7.77 3.17 -5.21
CA ILE A 173 -7.76 4.24 -4.22
C ILE A 173 -9.18 4.61 -3.80
N GLY A 174 -9.35 4.99 -2.54
CA GLY A 174 -10.62 5.51 -2.04
C GLY A 174 -11.00 6.84 -2.67
N TYR A 175 -12.30 7.14 -2.77
CA TYR A 175 -12.80 8.43 -3.21
C TYR A 175 -13.97 8.88 -2.35
N VAL A 176 -14.21 10.19 -2.35
CA VAL A 176 -15.35 10.84 -1.70
C VAL A 176 -16.21 11.49 -2.77
N GLN A 177 -17.52 11.31 -2.65
CA GLN A 177 -18.51 12.02 -3.44
C GLN A 177 -19.23 13.03 -2.55
N SER A 178 -19.18 14.29 -2.92
CA SER A 178 -19.78 15.39 -2.17
C SER A 178 -20.97 15.95 -2.95
N TRP A 179 -22.09 16.12 -2.26
CA TRP A 179 -23.31 16.70 -2.81
C TRP A 179 -23.76 17.85 -1.91
N SER A 180 -24.18 18.96 -2.50
CA SER A 180 -24.75 20.09 -1.76
C SER A 180 -26.01 20.60 -2.43
N PHE A 181 -26.96 21.05 -1.61
CA PHE A 181 -28.19 21.69 -2.04
C PHE A 181 -28.52 22.87 -1.11
N CYS A 182 -28.89 24.01 -1.70
CA CYS A 182 -29.22 25.22 -0.96
C CYS A 182 -30.38 25.96 -1.65
N ILE A 183 -31.24 26.55 -0.83
CA ILE A 183 -32.23 27.54 -1.22
C ILE A 183 -31.92 28.85 -0.49
N GLN A 184 -31.94 29.96 -1.23
CA GLN A 184 -31.79 31.32 -0.71
C GLN A 184 -32.95 32.18 -1.18
#